data_AF-H9CNS7-F1
#
_entry.id   AF-H9CNS7-F1
#
_cell.length_a   1.000
_cell.length_b   1.000
_cell.length_c   1.000
_cell.angle_alpha   90.00
_cell.angle_beta   90.00
_cell.angle_gamma   90.00
#
_symmetry.space_group_name_H-M   'P 1'
#
loop_
_entity.id
_entity.type
_entity.pdbx_description
1 polymer ?
#
loop_
_entity_poly.entity_id
_entity_poly.type
_entity_poly.pdbx_seq_one_letter_code
_entity_poly.pdbx_strand_id
1 'polypeptide(L)'
;MMATAFLGLSNSPKWHKQNYSYKNNNNLHKKYYSTDTNLGNYSKVVTDFLSDKNLNAVICFEDLQLRETKDKINEYSKNKAGIYLIFNKVTLDYYIGSASTNRFYSRFYKHLISLIGSKIVKNAVRKYGINNFAFIILELFPEEVNKENNKKLLNIEDFYLKSLLPNYNILTEAGNSFGYKHTEINRIKMKANYSEECRNRIGLLNRGKKLSEIIVERIKEKAFLRPSYNYSEQGLANLKNKSKPIILYNKDGTVYGEYSSIVEASNSLNCSIKSISRALKSNSKILKRTWYVKYK
;
A
#
# COMPACT_ATOMS: atom_id res chain seq x y z
N MET A 1 3.87 7.88 -12.26
CA MET A 1 2.98 7.25 -11.26
C MET A 1 1.94 6.44 -12.02
N MET A 2 2.10 5.12 -12.05
CA MET A 2 1.10 4.19 -12.58
C MET A 2 0.04 4.00 -11.49
N ALA A 3 -1.20 4.42 -11.77
CA ALA A 3 -2.34 4.18 -10.90
C ALA A 3 -2.79 2.73 -11.06
N THR A 4 -2.53 1.88 -10.06
CA THR A 4 -3.10 0.54 -9.99
C THR A 4 -4.50 0.64 -9.40
N ALA A 5 -5.52 0.49 -10.25
CA ALA A 5 -6.91 0.39 -9.82
C ALA A 5 -7.13 -0.94 -9.09
N PHE A 6 -7.70 -0.85 -7.89
CA PHE A 6 -8.11 -1.99 -7.06
C PHE A 6 -9.45 -2.53 -7.60
N LEU A 7 -9.41 -3.68 -8.28
CA LEU A 7 -10.60 -4.43 -8.68
C LEU A 7 -11.05 -5.29 -7.47
N GLY A 8 -12.28 -5.07 -7.03
CA GLY A 8 -12.89 -5.82 -5.93
C GLY A 8 -12.99 -7.31 -6.25
N LEU A 9 -12.46 -8.16 -5.37
CA LEU A 9 -12.65 -9.60 -5.40
C LEU A 9 -14.01 -9.92 -4.76
N SER A 10 -15.01 -10.27 -5.58
CA SER A 10 -16.33 -10.72 -5.13
C SER A 10 -16.44 -12.24 -4.89
N ASN A 11 -15.32 -12.98 -4.92
CA ASN A 11 -15.33 -14.43 -4.69
C ASN A 11 -14.32 -14.82 -3.62
N SER A 12 -14.80 -15.03 -2.39
CA SER A 12 -14.04 -15.61 -1.28
C SER A 12 -14.09 -17.14 -1.38
N PRO A 13 -12.97 -17.87 -1.43
CA PRO A 13 -12.99 -19.34 -1.46
C PRO A 13 -13.53 -19.90 -0.15
N LYS A 14 -14.60 -20.71 -0.23
CA LYS A 14 -15.14 -21.49 0.89
C LYS A 14 -14.14 -22.60 1.23
N TRP A 15 -13.48 -22.49 2.38
CA TRP A 15 -12.59 -23.53 2.87
C TRP A 15 -13.39 -24.73 3.40
N HIS A 16 -12.94 -25.91 3.01
CA HIS A 16 -13.46 -27.23 3.35
C HIS A 16 -13.52 -27.40 4.87
N LYS A 17 -14.66 -27.82 5.42
CA LYS A 17 -14.77 -28.26 6.82
C LYS A 17 -14.06 -29.61 6.94
N GLN A 18 -13.04 -29.71 7.78
CA GLN A 18 -12.43 -30.97 8.21
C GLN A 18 -12.71 -31.14 9.70
N ASN A 19 -13.41 -32.23 10.03
CA ASN A 19 -13.73 -32.61 11.40
C ASN A 19 -12.45 -33.08 12.10
N TYR A 20 -12.05 -32.37 13.15
CA TYR A 20 -10.99 -32.84 14.05
C TYR A 20 -11.61 -33.52 15.26
N SER A 21 -11.30 -34.81 15.41
CA SER A 21 -11.53 -35.60 16.62
C SER A 21 -10.50 -35.20 17.68
N TYR A 22 -10.98 -34.80 18.86
CA TYR A 22 -10.14 -34.47 20.01
C TYR A 22 -9.61 -35.75 20.66
N LYS A 23 -8.30 -35.98 20.61
CA LYS A 23 -7.61 -36.89 21.54
C LYS A 23 -6.98 -36.06 22.66
N ASN A 24 -7.55 -36.19 23.85
CA ASN A 24 -6.95 -35.74 25.10
C ASN A 24 -5.67 -36.55 25.36
N ASN A 25 -4.52 -35.86 25.41
CA ASN A 25 -3.31 -36.40 26.01
C ASN A 25 -2.85 -35.43 27.11
N ASN A 26 -3.18 -35.78 28.35
CA ASN A 26 -2.54 -35.24 29.53
C ASN A 26 -1.08 -35.72 29.52
N ASN A 27 -0.11 -34.82 29.36
CA ASN A 27 1.28 -35.15 29.65
C ASN A 27 1.92 -34.09 30.55
N LEU A 28 2.37 -34.60 31.69
CA LEU A 28 2.99 -33.91 32.81
C LEU A 28 4.22 -33.09 32.38
N HIS A 29 4.31 -31.87 32.90
CA HIS A 29 5.48 -31.01 32.79
C HIS A 29 6.69 -31.64 33.49
N LYS A 30 7.64 -32.20 32.73
CA LYS A 30 9.02 -32.39 33.20
C LYS A 30 9.86 -31.19 32.73
N LYS A 31 10.31 -30.38 33.69
CA LYS A 31 11.35 -29.37 33.47
C LYS A 31 12.68 -30.09 33.24
N TYR A 32 13.23 -29.98 32.03
CA TYR A 32 14.62 -30.33 31.77
C TYR A 32 15.44 -29.04 31.79
N TYR A 33 16.32 -28.90 32.78
CA TYR A 33 17.45 -27.97 32.67
C TYR A 33 18.48 -28.65 31.77
N SER A 34 18.67 -28.11 30.55
CA SER A 34 19.70 -28.57 29.64
C SER A 34 20.90 -27.63 29.74
N THR A 35 22.02 -28.14 30.25
CA THR A 35 23.34 -27.51 30.19
C THR A 35 24.17 -28.19 29.11
N ASP A 36 23.69 -28.12 27.87
CA ASP A 36 24.44 -28.62 26.71
C ASP A 36 24.58 -27.49 25.70
N THR A 37 25.69 -26.75 25.78
CA THR A 37 26.06 -25.76 24.76
C THR A 37 26.49 -26.53 23.52
N ASN A 38 25.51 -26.95 22.73
CA ASN A 38 25.70 -27.54 21.41
C ASN A 38 26.18 -26.42 20.46
N LEU A 39 27.41 -25.95 20.66
CA LEU A 39 28.10 -25.07 19.72
C LEU A 39 28.52 -25.96 18.55
N GLY A 40 27.55 -26.31 17.72
CA GLY A 40 27.78 -27.02 16.47
C GLY A 40 28.81 -26.29 15.61
N ASN A 41 29.41 -27.02 14.65
CA ASN A 41 30.43 -26.55 13.70
C ASN A 41 29.95 -25.32 12.87
N TYR A 42 29.86 -24.15 13.48
CA TYR A 42 29.63 -22.89 12.80
C TYR A 42 30.97 -22.33 12.32
N SER A 43 30.92 -21.53 11.25
CA SER A 43 32.11 -20.83 10.78
C SER A 43 32.65 -19.91 11.88
N LYS A 44 33.99 -19.83 11.95
CA LYS A 44 34.69 -19.02 12.96
C LYS A 44 34.18 -17.56 13.00
N VAL A 45 33.85 -17.01 11.83
CA VAL A 45 33.30 -15.64 11.72
C VAL A 45 31.98 -15.49 12.46
N VAL A 46 31.10 -16.51 12.41
CA VAL A 46 29.81 -16.48 13.13
C VAL A 46 30.02 -16.66 14.62
N THR A 47 30.93 -17.56 15.04
CA THR A 47 31.22 -17.76 16.47
C THR A 47 31.82 -16.50 17.09
N ASP A 48 32.78 -15.87 16.41
CA ASP A 48 33.45 -14.65 16.86
C ASP A 48 32.42 -13.51 16.98
N PHE A 49 31.52 -13.38 16.00
CA PHE A 49 30.44 -12.38 16.06
C PHE A 49 29.48 -12.59 17.25
N LEU A 50 29.09 -13.83 17.51
CA LEU A 50 28.18 -14.15 18.62
C LEU A 50 28.84 -13.91 19.98
N SER A 51 30.13 -14.24 20.13
CA SER A 51 30.89 -13.94 21.36
C SER A 51 31.07 -12.43 21.56
N ASP A 52 31.43 -11.70 20.50
CA ASP A 52 31.66 -10.25 20.57
C ASP A 52 30.41 -9.49 20.99
N LYS A 53 29.23 -9.95 20.55
CA LYS A 53 27.94 -9.36 20.90
C LYS A 53 27.30 -9.96 22.14
N ASN A 54 27.94 -10.94 22.79
CA ASN A 54 27.42 -11.69 23.91
C ASN A 54 26.00 -12.25 23.65
N LEU A 55 25.81 -12.82 22.45
CA LEU A 55 24.52 -13.34 21.98
C LEU A 55 24.45 -14.85 22.11
N ASN A 56 23.46 -15.32 22.86
CA ASN A 56 23.13 -16.75 22.97
C ASN A 56 22.17 -17.13 21.86
N ALA A 57 22.70 -17.49 20.68
CA ALA A 57 21.88 -17.97 19.57
C ALA A 57 21.27 -19.35 19.87
N VAL A 58 19.99 -19.53 19.56
CA VAL A 58 19.31 -20.84 19.70
C VAL A 58 19.78 -21.80 18.61
N ILE A 59 19.84 -21.31 17.37
CA ILE A 59 20.31 -22.10 16.23
C ILE A 59 20.82 -21.17 15.12
N CYS A 60 21.87 -21.59 14.42
CA CYS A 60 22.40 -20.91 13.24
C CYS A 60 22.33 -21.81 12.02
N PHE A 61 21.93 -21.24 10.88
CA PHE A 61 21.92 -21.87 9.58
C PHE A 61 22.90 -21.16 8.65
N GLU A 62 23.90 -21.89 8.17
CA GLU A 62 24.83 -21.46 7.13
C GLU A 62 24.57 -22.22 5.83
N ASP A 63 25.29 -21.86 4.76
CA ASP A 63 25.14 -22.47 3.43
C ASP A 63 23.71 -22.41 2.89
N LEU A 64 23.12 -21.22 2.98
CA LEU A 64 21.74 -20.92 2.63
C LEU A 64 21.41 -21.13 1.14
N GLN A 65 22.42 -21.36 0.30
CA GLN A 65 22.27 -21.78 -1.10
C GLN A 65 21.72 -23.21 -1.22
N LEU A 66 22.11 -24.11 -0.30
CA LEU A 66 21.82 -25.53 -0.37
C LEU A 66 20.34 -25.81 -0.12
N ARG A 67 19.79 -26.82 -0.82
CA ARG A 67 18.39 -27.22 -0.64
C ARG A 67 18.15 -27.83 0.73
N GLU A 68 19.09 -28.66 1.20
CA GLU A 68 19.04 -29.31 2.50
C GLU A 68 18.93 -28.30 3.65
N THR A 69 19.71 -27.22 3.60
CA THR A 69 19.63 -26.15 4.60
C THR A 69 18.25 -25.49 4.60
N LYS A 70 17.67 -25.25 3.41
CA LYS A 70 16.33 -24.65 3.30
C LYS A 70 15.26 -25.57 3.90
N ASP A 71 15.38 -26.87 3.66
CA ASP A 71 14.47 -27.88 4.22
C ASP A 71 14.61 -27.96 5.75
N LYS A 72 15.84 -27.92 6.27
CA LYS A 72 16.12 -27.83 7.72
C LYS A 72 15.50 -26.59 8.36
N ILE A 73 15.63 -25.41 7.72
CA ILE A 73 15.01 -24.17 8.21
C ILE A 73 13.48 -24.31 8.21
N ASN A 74 12.91 -24.88 7.15
CA ASN A 74 11.46 -25.06 7.03
C ASN A 74 10.93 -25.99 8.12
N GLU A 75 11.57 -27.14 8.32
CA GLU A 75 11.21 -28.10 9.36
C GLU A 75 11.35 -27.49 10.76
N TYR A 76 12.47 -26.82 11.03
CA TYR A 76 12.68 -26.15 12.32
C TYR A 76 11.64 -25.04 12.56
N SER A 77 11.19 -24.34 11.52
CA SER A 77 10.23 -23.23 11.67
C SER A 77 8.82 -23.64 12.10
N LYS A 78 8.48 -24.93 12.00
CA LYS A 78 7.13 -25.43 12.32
C LYS A 78 6.78 -25.19 13.78
N ASN A 79 5.63 -24.60 14.01
CA ASN A 79 5.03 -24.21 15.29
C ASN A 79 5.94 -23.31 16.15
N LYS A 80 6.89 -22.60 15.54
CA LYS A 80 7.79 -21.67 16.22
C LYS A 80 7.53 -20.23 15.81
N ALA A 81 7.71 -19.33 16.77
CA ALA A 81 7.73 -17.88 16.63
C ALA A 81 8.97 -17.33 17.35
N GLY A 82 9.35 -16.09 17.08
CA GLY A 82 10.45 -15.44 17.79
C GLY A 82 11.25 -14.46 16.95
N ILE A 83 12.48 -14.21 17.37
CA ILE A 83 13.40 -13.23 16.78
C ILE A 83 14.48 -13.95 15.99
N TYR A 84 14.73 -13.46 14.78
CA TYR A 84 15.83 -13.92 13.92
C TYR A 84 16.75 -12.76 13.55
N LEU A 85 17.95 -13.13 13.17
CA LEU A 85 19.01 -12.26 12.69
C LEU A 85 19.53 -12.81 11.36
N ILE A 86 19.69 -11.93 10.38
CA ILE A 86 20.34 -12.21 9.10
C ILE A 86 21.71 -11.55 9.15
N PHE A 87 22.76 -12.34 9.14
CA PHE A 87 24.14 -11.88 9.28
C PHE A 87 24.88 -11.95 7.95
N ASN A 88 25.61 -10.90 7.60
CA ASN A 88 26.53 -10.91 6.47
C ASN A 88 27.95 -11.20 6.97
N LYS A 89 28.50 -12.35 6.58
CA LYS A 89 29.83 -12.80 7.01
C LYS A 89 30.98 -11.96 6.45
N VAL A 90 30.75 -11.19 5.39
CA VAL A 90 31.78 -10.37 4.74
C VAL A 90 31.91 -9.00 5.40
N THR A 91 30.78 -8.31 5.62
CA THR A 91 30.79 -6.95 6.17
C THR A 91 30.54 -6.90 7.67
N LEU A 92 30.14 -8.02 8.28
CA LEU A 92 29.70 -8.13 9.68
C LEU A 92 28.44 -7.32 10.01
N ASP A 93 27.77 -6.77 8.99
CA ASP A 93 26.49 -6.11 9.14
C ASP A 93 25.37 -7.15 9.29
N TYR A 94 24.29 -6.76 9.97
CA TYR A 94 23.16 -7.64 10.20
C TYR A 94 21.82 -6.92 10.12
N TYR A 95 20.78 -7.73 9.93
CA TYR A 95 19.37 -7.35 10.00
C TYR A 95 18.70 -8.17 11.11
N ILE A 96 17.85 -7.54 11.90
CA ILE A 96 17.06 -8.18 12.94
C ILE A 96 15.58 -8.09 12.58
N GLY A 97 14.82 -9.15 12.84
CA GLY A 97 13.38 -9.09 12.68
C GLY A 97 12.64 -10.15 13.50
N SER A 98 11.34 -9.93 13.67
CA SER A 98 10.44 -10.90 14.28
C SER A 98 9.70 -11.77 13.26
N ALA A 99 9.43 -13.01 13.65
CA ALA A 99 8.58 -13.96 12.93
C ALA A 99 7.47 -14.46 13.86
N SER A 100 6.22 -14.25 13.44
CA SER A 100 5.06 -14.90 14.06
C SER A 100 5.09 -16.42 13.87
N THR A 101 4.17 -17.16 14.50
CA THR A 101 4.10 -18.62 14.41
C THR A 101 4.12 -19.10 12.97
N ASN A 102 4.98 -20.06 12.65
CA ASN A 102 5.16 -20.64 11.31
C ASN A 102 5.65 -19.63 10.25
N ARG A 103 6.28 -18.51 10.65
CA ARG A 103 6.75 -17.48 9.70
C ARG A 103 8.25 -17.39 9.52
N PHE A 104 9.10 -18.09 10.28
CA PHE A 104 10.56 -17.99 10.10
C PHE A 104 10.98 -18.33 8.66
N TYR A 105 10.54 -19.48 8.12
CA TYR A 105 10.87 -19.86 6.74
C TYR A 105 10.34 -18.86 5.71
N SER A 106 9.13 -18.33 5.92
CA SER A 106 8.57 -17.29 5.04
C SER A 106 9.40 -16.00 5.07
N ARG A 107 9.90 -15.59 6.24
CA ARG A 107 10.78 -14.41 6.38
C ARG A 107 12.12 -14.66 5.73
N PHE A 108 12.77 -15.77 6.04
CA PHE A 108 14.00 -16.23 5.39
C PHE A 108 13.88 -16.17 3.86
N TYR A 109 12.86 -16.82 3.30
CA TYR A 109 12.64 -16.88 1.86
C TYR A 109 12.41 -15.48 1.26
N LYS A 110 11.59 -14.64 1.90
CA LYS A 110 11.30 -13.28 1.40
C LYS A 110 12.51 -12.35 1.41
N HIS A 111 13.35 -12.44 2.43
CA HIS A 111 14.51 -11.55 2.58
C HIS A 111 15.70 -12.01 1.74
N LEU A 112 16.00 -13.32 1.72
CA LEU A 112 17.23 -13.85 1.14
C LEU A 112 17.05 -14.50 -0.24
N ILE A 113 15.86 -15.07 -0.53
CA ILE A 113 15.62 -15.79 -1.79
C ILE A 113 14.85 -14.94 -2.79
N SER A 114 13.62 -14.54 -2.46
CA SER A 114 12.78 -13.76 -3.39
C SER A 114 13.13 -12.27 -3.43
N LEU A 115 13.91 -11.79 -2.46
CA LEU A 115 14.38 -10.40 -2.38
C LEU A 115 13.21 -9.38 -2.42
N ILE A 116 12.10 -9.73 -1.78
CA ILE A 116 10.88 -8.91 -1.63
C ILE A 116 10.88 -8.16 -0.27
N GLY A 117 11.73 -8.58 0.67
CA GLY A 117 11.87 -7.97 2.00
C GLY A 117 12.60 -6.62 1.99
N SER A 118 13.52 -6.44 2.95
CA SER A 118 14.28 -5.18 3.10
C SER A 118 15.09 -4.86 1.84
N LYS A 119 15.00 -3.60 1.37
CA LYS A 119 15.77 -3.09 0.23
C LYS A 119 17.28 -3.15 0.49
N ILE A 120 17.71 -2.90 1.73
CA ILE A 120 19.13 -2.92 2.12
C ILE A 120 19.66 -4.35 2.06
N VAL A 121 18.94 -5.30 2.68
CA VAL A 121 19.28 -6.73 2.64
C VAL A 121 19.31 -7.23 1.19
N LYS A 122 18.32 -6.86 0.38
CA LYS A 122 18.30 -7.19 -1.06
C LYS A 122 19.57 -6.73 -1.79
N ASN A 123 19.99 -5.49 -1.56
CA ASN A 123 21.18 -4.96 -2.19
C ASN A 123 22.45 -5.67 -1.71
N ALA A 124 22.53 -5.98 -0.41
CA ALA A 124 23.64 -6.72 0.17
C ALA A 124 23.73 -8.16 -0.40
N VAL A 125 22.61 -8.88 -0.48
CA VAL A 125 22.55 -10.23 -1.06
C VAL A 125 22.95 -10.22 -2.53
N ARG A 126 22.52 -9.21 -3.32
CA ARG A 126 22.94 -9.08 -4.72
C ARG A 126 24.44 -8.77 -4.88
N LYS A 127 25.05 -8.09 -3.91
CA LYS A 127 26.46 -7.71 -3.95
C LYS A 127 27.39 -8.83 -3.48
N TYR A 128 27.05 -9.50 -2.38
CA TYR A 128 27.92 -10.47 -1.72
C TYR A 128 27.51 -11.93 -1.97
N GLY A 129 26.33 -12.19 -2.55
CA GLY A 129 25.82 -13.55 -2.74
C GLY A 129 25.24 -14.15 -1.46
N ILE A 130 24.28 -15.07 -1.60
CA ILE A 130 23.55 -15.68 -0.47
C ILE A 130 24.42 -16.62 0.39
N ASN A 131 25.45 -17.22 -0.20
CA ASN A 131 26.43 -18.08 0.47
C ASN A 131 27.18 -17.38 1.61
N ASN A 132 27.32 -16.05 1.51
CA ASN A 132 27.99 -15.22 2.49
C ASN A 132 27.05 -14.74 3.62
N PHE A 133 25.82 -15.24 3.66
CA PHE A 133 24.88 -14.93 4.74
C PHE A 133 24.67 -16.13 5.66
N ALA A 134 24.40 -15.82 6.93
CA ALA A 134 23.91 -16.77 7.92
C ALA A 134 22.52 -16.33 8.40
N PHE A 135 21.63 -17.30 8.62
CA PHE A 135 20.31 -17.08 9.20
C PHE A 135 20.30 -17.63 10.62
N ILE A 136 20.18 -16.75 11.61
CA ILE A 136 20.34 -17.08 13.02
C ILE A 136 19.03 -16.85 13.74
N ILE A 137 18.58 -17.79 14.57
CA ILE A 137 17.43 -17.61 15.46
C ILE A 137 17.99 -17.24 16.83
N LEU A 138 17.70 -16.03 17.28
CA LEU A 138 18.20 -15.48 18.54
C LEU A 138 17.36 -15.94 19.73
N GLU A 139 16.04 -15.87 19.60
CA GLU A 139 15.13 -16.15 20.70
C GLU A 139 13.83 -16.74 20.18
N LEU A 140 13.32 -17.76 20.87
CA LEU A 140 12.03 -18.37 20.58
C LEU A 140 10.96 -17.78 21.48
N PHE A 141 9.85 -17.37 20.88
CA PHE A 141 8.68 -16.92 21.61
C PHE A 141 7.88 -18.16 22.07
N PRO A 142 7.56 -18.27 23.38
CA PRO A 142 7.04 -19.52 23.95
C PRO A 142 5.59 -19.83 23.57
N GLU A 143 4.80 -18.82 23.22
CA GLU A 143 3.38 -18.95 22.92
C GLU A 143 3.11 -18.83 21.41
N GLU A 144 1.98 -19.34 20.93
CA GLU A 144 1.54 -19.07 19.57
C GLU A 144 1.11 -17.60 19.42
N VAL A 145 1.60 -16.93 18.39
CA VAL A 145 1.36 -15.50 18.19
C VAL A 145 -0.05 -15.23 17.68
N ASN A 146 -0.85 -14.59 18.53
CA ASN A 146 -2.18 -14.05 18.26
C ASN A 146 -2.12 -12.50 18.16
N LYS A 147 -3.27 -11.85 17.91
CA LYS A 147 -3.31 -10.39 17.74
C LYS A 147 -2.91 -9.61 19.01
N GLU A 148 -3.20 -10.16 20.18
CA GLU A 148 -2.99 -9.50 21.47
C GLU A 148 -1.54 -9.65 21.95
N ASN A 149 -1.00 -10.86 21.87
CA ASN A 149 0.36 -11.18 22.31
C ASN A 149 1.44 -10.71 21.33
N ASN A 150 1.08 -10.36 20.09
CA ASN A 150 2.02 -9.83 19.10
C ASN A 150 2.76 -8.59 19.62
N LYS A 151 2.15 -7.82 20.54
CA LYS A 151 2.82 -6.70 21.20
C LYS A 151 4.03 -7.15 22.02
N LYS A 152 3.96 -8.30 22.69
CA LYS A 152 5.10 -8.88 23.45
C LYS A 152 6.24 -9.25 22.49
N LEU A 153 5.93 -9.90 21.36
CA LEU A 153 6.92 -10.24 20.34
C LEU A 153 7.61 -8.97 19.78
N LEU A 154 6.84 -7.91 19.50
CA LEU A 154 7.38 -6.64 19.04
C LEU A 154 8.27 -5.98 20.10
N ASN A 155 7.93 -6.06 21.39
CA ASN A 155 8.78 -5.52 22.45
C ASN A 155 10.14 -6.24 22.53
N ILE A 156 10.17 -7.56 22.29
CA ILE A 156 11.42 -8.33 22.24
C ILE A 156 12.23 -7.89 21.01
N GLU A 157 11.60 -7.74 19.85
CA GLU A 157 12.27 -7.20 18.66
C GLU A 157 12.86 -5.81 18.92
N ASP A 158 12.10 -4.93 19.56
CA ASP A 158 12.52 -3.57 19.90
C ASP A 158 13.72 -3.56 20.85
N PHE A 159 13.74 -4.48 21.83
CA PHE A 159 14.88 -4.68 22.72
C PHE A 159 16.15 -5.03 21.94
N TYR A 160 16.09 -5.96 20.99
CA TYR A 160 17.24 -6.30 20.16
C TYR A 160 17.64 -5.17 19.21
N LEU A 161 16.68 -4.44 18.62
CA LEU A 161 16.97 -3.28 17.77
C LEU A 161 17.72 -2.19 18.53
N LYS A 162 17.27 -1.86 19.74
CA LYS A 162 17.88 -0.82 20.59
C LYS A 162 19.23 -1.25 21.17
N SER A 163 19.37 -2.53 21.52
CA SER A 163 20.61 -3.05 22.11
C SER A 163 21.71 -3.25 21.08
N LEU A 164 21.37 -3.73 19.87
CA LEU A 164 22.35 -4.12 18.86
C LEU A 164 22.52 -3.10 17.73
N LEU A 165 21.59 -2.17 17.54
CA LEU A 165 21.62 -1.13 16.49
C LEU A 165 22.02 -1.67 15.09
N PRO A 166 21.24 -2.61 14.53
CA PRO A 166 21.57 -3.28 13.27
C PRO A 166 21.65 -2.35 12.06
N ASN A 167 22.68 -2.52 11.23
CA ASN A 167 22.97 -1.68 10.06
C ASN A 167 21.92 -1.79 8.94
N TYR A 168 21.27 -2.95 8.82
CA TYR A 168 20.34 -3.21 7.70
C TYR A 168 18.87 -2.89 8.02
N ASN A 169 18.56 -2.54 9.26
CA ASN A 169 17.22 -2.10 9.65
C ASN A 169 17.06 -0.60 9.40
N ILE A 170 16.05 -0.24 8.61
CA ILE A 170 15.71 1.18 8.35
C ILE A 170 14.96 1.78 9.53
N LEU A 171 14.08 0.97 10.15
CA LEU A 171 13.33 1.37 11.32
C LEU A 171 14.14 1.04 12.57
N THR A 172 14.30 2.03 13.44
CA THR A 172 14.99 1.89 14.74
C THR A 172 14.10 1.29 15.82
N GLU A 173 12.79 1.26 15.59
CA GLU A 173 11.80 0.74 16.52
C GLU A 173 11.01 -0.38 15.85
N ALA A 174 10.67 -1.41 16.64
CA ALA A 174 9.83 -2.49 16.16
C ALA A 174 8.38 -2.00 16.02
N GLY A 175 7.75 -2.30 14.89
CA GLY A 175 6.39 -1.87 14.65
C GLY A 175 5.75 -2.53 13.45
N ASN A 176 4.42 -2.54 13.45
CA ASN A 176 3.64 -2.87 12.27
C ASN A 176 3.10 -1.59 11.63
N SER A 177 2.91 -1.60 10.31
CA SER A 177 2.25 -0.49 9.61
C SER A 177 0.73 -0.54 9.71
N PHE A 178 0.17 -1.52 10.43
CA PHE A 178 -1.27 -1.73 10.49
C PHE A 178 -1.92 -0.65 11.33
N GLY A 179 -2.77 0.18 10.71
CA GLY A 179 -3.39 1.33 11.37
C GLY A 179 -2.48 2.56 11.47
N TYR A 180 -1.29 2.55 10.88
CA TYR A 180 -0.42 3.73 10.84
C TYR A 180 -1.11 4.88 10.10
N LYS A 181 -1.18 6.04 10.75
CA LYS A 181 -1.64 7.30 10.15
C LYS A 181 -0.47 8.28 10.08
N HIS A 182 -0.31 8.94 8.94
CA HIS A 182 0.73 9.96 8.79
C HIS A 182 0.52 11.10 9.78
N THR A 183 1.61 11.46 10.48
CA THR A 183 1.67 12.67 11.31
C THR A 183 1.42 13.92 10.46
N GLU A 184 1.02 15.03 11.09
CA GLU A 184 0.79 16.30 10.37
C GLU A 184 2.05 16.74 9.61
N ILE A 185 3.22 16.62 10.25
CA ILE A 185 4.52 16.91 9.64
C ILE A 185 4.73 16.06 8.37
N ASN A 186 4.44 14.76 8.43
CA ASN A 186 4.56 13.88 7.26
C ASN A 186 3.57 14.27 6.15
N ARG A 187 2.33 14.63 6.50
CA ARG A 187 1.34 15.11 5.52
C ARG A 187 1.76 16.43 4.86
N ILE A 188 2.31 17.37 5.63
CA ILE A 188 2.87 18.63 5.10
C ILE A 188 4.02 18.35 4.14
N LYS A 189 4.99 17.51 4.53
CA LYS A 189 6.11 17.11 3.66
C LYS A 189 5.64 16.44 2.36
N MET A 190 4.65 15.54 2.46
CA MET A 190 4.05 14.91 1.28
C MET A 190 3.37 15.94 0.37
N LYS A 191 2.67 16.93 0.94
CA LYS A 191 2.02 18.01 0.19
C LYS A 191 3.03 18.94 -0.48
N ALA A 192 4.16 19.23 0.18
CA ALA A 192 5.22 20.08 -0.35
C ALA A 192 5.81 19.55 -1.68
N ASN A 193 5.85 18.22 -1.86
CA ASN A 193 6.27 17.60 -3.12
C ASN A 193 5.35 17.92 -4.32
N TYR A 194 4.12 18.38 -4.06
CA TYR A 194 3.12 18.78 -5.07
C TYR A 194 2.98 20.31 -5.17
N SER A 195 4.07 21.03 -4.96
CA SER A 195 4.12 22.49 -5.16
C SER A 195 3.71 22.89 -6.59
N GLU A 196 3.24 24.13 -6.75
CA GLU A 196 2.93 24.70 -8.07
C GLU A 196 4.14 24.69 -8.98
N GLU A 197 5.32 24.95 -8.44
CA GLU A 197 6.59 24.86 -9.17
C GLU A 197 6.82 23.45 -9.74
N CYS A 198 6.61 22.40 -8.93
CA CYS A 198 6.72 21.01 -9.38
C CYS A 198 5.70 20.71 -10.49
N ARG A 199 4.46 21.18 -10.33
CA ARG A 199 3.39 21.03 -11.34
C ARG A 199 3.75 21.72 -12.65
N ASN A 200 4.27 22.94 -12.58
CA ASN A 200 4.70 23.71 -13.75
C ASN A 200 5.88 23.04 -14.45
N ARG A 201 6.88 22.55 -13.70
CA ARG A 201 8.03 21.80 -14.24
C ARG A 201 7.59 20.55 -14.99
N ILE A 202 6.69 19.75 -14.41
CA ILE A 202 6.13 18.57 -15.07
C ILE A 202 5.31 18.97 -16.31
N GLY A 203 4.55 20.05 -16.24
CA GLY A 203 3.81 20.59 -17.38
C GLY A 203 4.72 21.00 -18.54
N LEU A 204 5.83 21.68 -18.25
CA LEU A 204 6.84 22.08 -19.22
C LEU A 204 7.48 20.87 -19.90
N LEU A 205 7.81 19.82 -19.15
CA LEU A 205 8.38 18.57 -19.70
C LEU A 205 7.44 17.86 -20.70
N ASN A 206 6.14 18.10 -20.60
CA ASN A 206 5.13 17.49 -21.48
C ASN A 206 4.67 18.43 -22.60
N ARG A 207 4.96 19.74 -22.50
CA ARG A 207 4.57 20.72 -23.51
C ARG A 207 5.31 20.43 -24.81
N GLY A 208 4.58 20.40 -25.92
CA GLY A 208 5.13 20.15 -27.26
C GLY A 208 5.38 18.68 -27.61
N LYS A 209 5.25 17.75 -26.65
CA LYS A 209 5.32 16.31 -26.98
C LYS A 209 4.07 15.89 -27.74
N LYS A 210 4.27 15.31 -28.92
CA LYS A 210 3.19 14.66 -29.68
C LYS A 210 3.08 13.20 -29.22
N LEU A 211 1.84 12.74 -29.07
CA LEU A 211 1.54 11.33 -28.87
C LEU A 211 1.75 10.58 -30.19
N SER A 212 2.15 9.32 -30.11
CA SER A 212 2.21 8.47 -31.31
C SER A 212 0.82 8.19 -31.84
N GLU A 213 0.72 7.94 -33.15
CA GLU A 213 -0.54 7.70 -33.85
C GLU A 213 -1.32 6.53 -33.23
N ILE A 214 -0.61 5.43 -32.91
CA ILE A 214 -1.18 4.25 -32.23
C ILE A 214 -1.82 4.62 -30.89
N ILE A 215 -1.22 5.51 -30.11
CA ILE A 215 -1.80 5.94 -28.82
C ILE A 215 -3.01 6.83 -29.06
N VAL A 216 -2.95 7.72 -30.04
CA VAL A 216 -4.07 8.59 -30.42
C VAL A 216 -5.29 7.76 -30.85
N GLU A 217 -5.10 6.71 -31.65
CA GLU A 217 -6.17 5.80 -32.06
C GLU A 217 -6.80 5.08 -30.87
N ARG A 218 -5.99 4.50 -29.97
CA ARG A 218 -6.51 3.86 -28.74
C ARG A 218 -7.32 4.83 -27.89
N ILE A 219 -6.90 6.10 -27.79
CA ILE A 219 -7.66 7.12 -27.06
C ILE A 219 -9.00 7.39 -27.75
N LYS A 220 -9.02 7.49 -29.08
CA LYS A 220 -10.25 7.69 -29.87
C LYS A 220 -11.22 6.52 -29.71
N GLU A 221 -10.75 5.29 -29.84
CA GLU A 221 -11.55 4.07 -29.64
C GLU A 221 -12.18 4.05 -28.25
N LYS A 222 -11.37 4.30 -27.21
CA LYS A 222 -11.88 4.33 -25.83
C LYS A 222 -12.85 5.47 -25.59
N ALA A 223 -12.68 6.63 -26.24
CA ALA A 223 -13.62 7.74 -26.15
C ALA A 223 -14.95 7.41 -26.84
N PHE A 224 -14.92 6.76 -28.01
CA PHE A 224 -16.09 6.32 -28.74
C PHE A 224 -16.92 5.29 -27.97
N LEU A 225 -16.25 4.37 -27.27
CA LEU A 225 -16.89 3.34 -26.44
C LEU A 225 -17.42 3.86 -25.10
N ARG A 226 -17.26 5.15 -24.77
CA ARG A 226 -17.76 5.67 -23.49
C ARG A 226 -19.30 5.64 -23.53
N PRO A 227 -19.95 4.90 -22.61
CA PRO A 227 -21.40 4.92 -22.54
C PRO A 227 -21.88 6.33 -22.19
N SER A 228 -23.02 6.73 -22.75
CA SER A 228 -23.70 7.94 -22.29
C SER A 228 -24.04 7.77 -20.81
N TYR A 229 -23.66 8.75 -20.00
CA TYR A 229 -23.96 8.71 -18.57
C TYR A 229 -25.45 8.95 -18.37
N ASN A 230 -26.18 7.90 -18.00
CA ASN A 230 -27.59 7.99 -17.62
C ASN A 230 -27.65 8.35 -16.13
N TYR A 231 -28.08 9.56 -15.82
CA TYR A 231 -28.34 9.97 -14.44
C TYR A 231 -29.51 9.17 -13.87
N SER A 232 -29.44 8.78 -12.60
CA SER A 232 -30.60 8.25 -11.88
C SER A 232 -31.69 9.32 -11.77
N GLU A 233 -32.94 8.93 -11.51
CA GLU A 233 -34.06 9.88 -11.32
C GLU A 233 -33.73 10.92 -10.23
N GLN A 234 -33.16 10.48 -9.12
CA GLN A 234 -32.68 11.38 -8.06
C GLN A 234 -31.57 12.34 -8.56
N GLY A 235 -30.67 11.85 -9.42
CA GLY A 235 -29.63 12.66 -10.05
C GLY A 235 -30.22 13.75 -10.96
N LEU A 236 -31.23 13.42 -11.77
CA LEU A 236 -31.96 14.37 -12.60
C LEU A 236 -32.71 15.41 -11.77
N ALA A 237 -33.36 14.98 -10.68
CA ALA A 237 -34.03 15.89 -9.74
C ALA A 237 -33.03 16.86 -9.09
N ASN A 238 -31.87 16.36 -8.64
CA ASN A 238 -30.82 17.18 -8.06
C ASN A 238 -30.25 18.20 -9.07
N LEU A 239 -30.11 17.82 -10.34
CA LEU A 239 -29.69 18.73 -11.41
C LEU A 239 -30.72 19.83 -11.65
N LYS A 240 -32.01 19.47 -11.69
CA LYS A 240 -33.12 20.44 -11.84
C LYS A 240 -33.18 21.40 -10.66
N ASN A 241 -33.05 20.91 -9.43
CA ASN A 241 -33.05 21.75 -8.22
C ASN A 241 -31.86 22.71 -8.14
N LYS A 242 -30.70 22.34 -8.72
CA LYS A 242 -29.52 23.21 -8.81
C LYS A 242 -29.54 24.15 -10.02
N SER A 243 -30.50 24.00 -10.91
CA SER A 243 -30.60 24.86 -12.09
C SER A 243 -31.04 26.27 -11.70
N LYS A 244 -30.48 27.27 -12.38
CA LYS A 244 -30.80 28.68 -12.10
C LYS A 244 -32.03 29.10 -12.89
N PRO A 245 -33.11 29.58 -12.24
CA PRO A 245 -34.28 30.10 -12.93
C PRO A 245 -33.96 31.34 -13.76
N ILE A 246 -34.72 31.53 -14.84
CA ILE A 246 -34.57 32.67 -15.75
C ILE A 246 -35.93 33.31 -16.04
N ILE A 247 -35.92 34.62 -16.27
CA ILE A 247 -37.09 35.42 -16.65
C ILE A 247 -36.84 36.03 -18.01
N LEU A 248 -37.85 35.95 -18.89
CA LEU A 248 -37.89 36.64 -20.16
C LEU A 248 -38.80 37.85 -20.09
N TYR A 249 -38.33 38.96 -20.64
CA TYR A 249 -39.06 40.22 -20.77
C TYR A 249 -39.28 40.56 -22.24
N ASN A 250 -40.44 41.13 -22.54
CA ASN A 250 -40.70 41.78 -23.83
C ASN A 250 -39.93 43.10 -23.93
N LYS A 251 -39.92 43.69 -25.14
CA LYS A 251 -39.30 45.01 -25.36
C LYS A 251 -39.95 46.11 -24.52
N ASP A 252 -41.24 45.97 -24.23
CA ASP A 252 -42.03 46.92 -23.43
C ASP A 252 -41.81 46.75 -21.92
N GLY A 253 -40.92 45.84 -21.51
CA GLY A 253 -40.59 45.59 -20.10
C GLY A 253 -41.55 44.66 -19.36
N THR A 254 -42.65 44.21 -19.99
CA THR A 254 -43.56 43.23 -19.42
C THR A 254 -42.92 41.84 -19.35
N VAL A 255 -43.25 41.06 -18.32
CA VAL A 255 -42.79 39.67 -18.20
C VAL A 255 -43.45 38.81 -19.28
N TYR A 256 -42.64 38.21 -20.14
CA TYR A 256 -43.08 37.25 -21.16
C TYR A 256 -43.27 35.85 -20.55
N GLY A 257 -42.34 35.43 -19.69
CA GLY A 257 -42.41 34.13 -19.04
C GLY A 257 -41.26 33.87 -18.08
N GLU A 258 -41.54 33.06 -17.07
CA GLU A 258 -40.55 32.59 -16.10
C GLU A 258 -40.31 31.09 -16.28
N TYR A 259 -39.04 30.69 -16.24
CA TYR A 259 -38.63 29.30 -16.44
C TYR A 259 -37.74 28.87 -15.29
N SER A 260 -37.92 27.65 -14.80
CA SER A 260 -37.12 27.08 -13.71
C SER A 260 -35.67 26.83 -14.12
N SER A 261 -35.40 26.70 -15.43
CA SER A 261 -34.06 26.46 -15.96
C SER A 261 -33.87 26.98 -17.38
N ILE A 262 -32.61 27.11 -17.81
CA ILE A 262 -32.25 27.41 -19.21
C ILE A 262 -32.76 26.32 -20.16
N VAL A 263 -32.76 25.05 -19.74
CA VAL A 263 -33.21 23.93 -20.58
C VAL A 263 -34.70 24.04 -20.86
N GLU A 264 -35.49 24.36 -19.84
CA GLU A 264 -36.93 24.56 -19.97
C GLU A 264 -37.26 25.73 -20.91
N ALA A 265 -36.61 26.88 -20.73
CA ALA A 265 -36.75 28.01 -21.64
C ALA A 265 -36.30 27.68 -23.08
N SER A 266 -35.25 26.88 -23.24
CA SER A 266 -34.74 26.42 -24.54
C SER A 266 -35.80 25.63 -25.29
N ASN A 267 -36.48 24.73 -24.59
CA ASN A 267 -37.54 23.88 -25.14
C ASN A 267 -38.78 24.70 -25.50
N SER A 268 -39.23 25.59 -24.61
CA SER A 268 -40.42 26.42 -24.86
C SER A 268 -40.22 27.42 -26.01
N LEU A 269 -39.02 28.00 -26.14
CA LEU A 269 -38.71 29.01 -27.16
C LEU A 269 -38.16 28.42 -28.46
N ASN A 270 -38.10 27.09 -28.54
CA ASN A 270 -37.46 26.32 -29.61
C ASN A 270 -36.13 26.97 -30.05
N CYS A 271 -35.20 27.09 -29.11
CA CYS A 271 -33.89 27.67 -29.34
C CYS A 271 -32.81 26.82 -28.68
N SER A 272 -31.53 27.10 -28.97
CA SER A 272 -30.44 26.33 -28.34
C SER A 272 -30.10 26.88 -26.95
N ILE A 273 -29.79 25.97 -26.01
CA ILE A 273 -29.29 26.30 -24.66
C ILE A 273 -28.10 27.26 -24.74
N LYS A 274 -27.22 27.06 -25.74
CA LYS A 274 -26.05 27.90 -25.99
C LYS A 274 -26.45 29.33 -26.34
N SER A 275 -27.52 29.53 -27.10
CA SER A 275 -28.02 30.87 -27.46
C SER A 275 -28.49 31.64 -26.23
N ILE A 276 -29.26 31.00 -25.35
CA ILE A 276 -29.71 31.60 -24.09
C ILE A 276 -28.51 31.90 -23.19
N SER A 277 -27.58 30.94 -23.04
CA SER A 277 -26.38 31.14 -22.22
C SER A 277 -25.49 32.27 -22.73
N ARG A 278 -25.36 32.44 -24.05
CA ARG A 278 -24.64 33.56 -24.68
C ARG A 278 -25.35 34.89 -24.42
N ALA A 279 -26.67 34.94 -24.60
CA ALA A 279 -27.46 36.14 -24.30
C ALA A 279 -27.31 36.55 -22.84
N LEU A 280 -27.39 35.61 -21.90
CA LEU A 280 -27.18 35.85 -20.45
C LEU A 280 -25.77 36.34 -20.11
N LYS A 281 -24.74 36.02 -20.90
CA LYS A 281 -23.37 36.53 -20.71
C LYS A 281 -23.13 37.89 -21.38
N SER A 282 -23.83 38.16 -22.47
CA SER A 282 -23.72 39.43 -23.19
C SER A 282 -24.20 40.61 -22.33
N ASN A 283 -23.71 41.82 -22.61
CA ASN A 283 -24.17 43.03 -21.91
C ASN A 283 -25.60 43.41 -22.30
N SER A 284 -26.01 43.18 -23.56
CA SER A 284 -27.34 43.55 -24.06
C SER A 284 -28.46 42.65 -23.56
N LYS A 285 -28.16 41.41 -23.13
CA LYS A 285 -29.14 40.41 -22.66
C LYS A 285 -30.23 40.05 -23.67
N ILE A 286 -30.05 40.42 -24.95
CA ILE A 286 -31.03 40.20 -26.00
C ILE A 286 -30.98 38.75 -26.48
N LEU A 287 -32.12 38.08 -26.48
CA LEU A 287 -32.34 36.78 -27.08
C LEU A 287 -33.22 36.92 -28.31
N LYS A 288 -32.79 36.34 -29.44
CA LYS A 288 -33.51 36.32 -30.73
C LYS A 288 -34.01 37.71 -31.22
N ARG A 289 -33.41 38.82 -30.75
CA ARG A 289 -33.80 40.22 -31.08
C ARG A 289 -35.23 40.60 -30.64
N THR A 290 -35.86 39.75 -29.84
CA THR A 290 -37.27 39.85 -29.45
C THR A 290 -37.43 39.99 -27.94
N TRP A 291 -36.63 39.27 -27.16
CA TRP A 291 -36.76 39.22 -25.70
C TRP A 291 -35.47 39.59 -24.98
N TYR A 292 -35.60 40.07 -23.75
CA TYR A 292 -34.49 40.24 -22.81
C TYR A 292 -34.50 39.12 -21.78
N VAL A 293 -33.34 38.50 -21.52
CA VAL A 293 -33.22 37.36 -20.58
C VAL A 293 -32.41 37.77 -19.35
N LYS A 294 -32.93 37.46 -18.17
CA LYS A 294 -32.21 37.65 -16.90
C LYS A 294 -32.31 36.39 -16.03
N TYR A 295 -31.34 36.18 -15.15
CA TYR A 295 -31.51 35.22 -14.06
C TYR A 295 -32.52 35.79 -13.06
N LYS A 296 -33.33 34.91 -12.48
CA LYS A 296 -34.18 35.23 -11.34
C LYS A 296 -33.37 35.20 -10.05
#